data_AF-A0A3N5R3Y5-F1
#
_entry.id   AF-A0A3N5R3Y5-F1
#
_cell.length_a   1.000
_cell.length_b   1.000
_cell.length_c   1.000
_cell.angle_alpha   90.00
_cell.angle_beta   90.00
_cell.angle_gamma   90.00
#
_symmetry.space_group_name_H-M   'P 1'
#
loop_
_entity.id
_entity.type
_entity.pdbx_description
1 polymer ?
#
loop_
_entity_poly.entity_id
_entity_poly.type
_entity_poly.pdbx_seq_one_letter_code
_entity_poly.pdbx_strand_id
1 'polypeptide(L)'
;MKTFIRNHPLVTFFVLAFLFSWIAVLPRILNPALPLEPFQIIGALAGPTISAVIVIAVLEGRKGLGSFFKRYIQWRAGIFWWLFVLFGVLISLTLVAALFLGLGVLTEFISNIGL
;
A
#
# COMPACT_ATOMS: atom_id res chain seq x y z
N MET A 1 24.85 -12.95 5.84
CA MET A 1 23.49 -12.39 5.63
C MET A 1 22.62 -12.38 6.88
N LYS A 2 22.32 -13.54 7.51
CA LYS A 2 21.38 -13.59 8.65
C LYS A 2 21.72 -12.64 9.81
N THR A 3 23.01 -12.48 10.16
CA THR A 3 23.47 -11.59 11.24
C THR A 3 23.18 -10.11 10.96
N PHE A 4 23.34 -9.65 9.72
CA PHE A 4 23.08 -8.26 9.36
C PHE A 4 21.58 -7.93 9.40
N ILE A 5 20.74 -8.82 8.86
CA ILE A 5 19.28 -8.68 8.88
C ILE A 5 18.77 -8.60 10.33
N ARG A 6 19.38 -9.39 11.23
CA ARG A 6 19.02 -9.40 12.65
C ARG A 6 19.39 -8.11 13.38
N ASN A 7 20.50 -7.48 13.00
CA ASN A 7 20.97 -6.24 13.62
C ASN A 7 20.31 -4.99 13.02
N HIS A 8 19.86 -5.05 11.76
CA HIS A 8 19.23 -3.92 11.05
C HIS A 8 17.98 -4.35 10.28
N PRO A 9 16.94 -4.88 10.95
CA PRO A 9 15.77 -5.46 10.27
C PRO A 9 14.97 -4.42 9.49
N LEU A 10 14.84 -3.20 10.03
CA LEU A 10 14.10 -2.11 9.39
C LEU A 10 14.82 -1.60 8.13
N VAL A 11 16.14 -1.37 8.22
CA VAL A 11 16.95 -0.92 7.08
C VAL A 11 16.94 -1.99 5.99
N THR A 12 17.12 -3.26 6.37
CA THR A 12 17.04 -4.39 5.44
C THR A 12 15.69 -4.41 4.73
N PHE A 13 14.60 -4.24 5.47
CA PHE A 13 13.25 -4.22 4.92
C PHE A 13 13.10 -3.12 3.86
N PHE A 14 13.47 -1.87 4.16
CA PHE A 14 13.32 -0.76 3.22
C PHE A 14 14.21 -0.90 1.99
N VAL A 15 15.46 -1.35 2.16
CA VAL A 15 16.37 -1.58 1.03
C VAL A 15 15.81 -2.65 0.10
N LEU A 16 15.37 -3.79 0.64
CA LEU A 16 14.78 -4.85 -0.17
C LEU A 16 13.47 -4.42 -0.83
N ALA A 17 12.60 -3.71 -0.10
CA ALA A 17 11.34 -3.23 -0.63
C ALA A 17 11.57 -2.29 -1.82
N PHE A 18 12.49 -1.34 -1.68
CA PHE A 18 12.87 -0.42 -2.75
C PHE A 18 13.41 -1.19 -3.96
N LEU A 19 14.37 -2.10 -3.77
CA LEU A 19 14.95 -2.87 -4.86
C LEU A 19 13.89 -3.68 -5.62
N PHE A 20 13.04 -4.42 -4.93
CA PHE A 20 12.00 -5.22 -5.57
C PHE A 20 10.93 -4.36 -6.27
N SER A 21 10.54 -3.22 -5.67
CA SER A 21 9.62 -2.27 -6.32
C SER A 21 10.20 -1.73 -7.64
N TRP A 22 11.47 -1.35 -7.66
CA TRP A 22 12.12 -0.84 -8.88
C TRP A 22 12.34 -1.93 -9.92
N ILE A 23 12.71 -3.14 -9.52
CA ILE A 23 12.82 -4.29 -10.43
C ILE A 23 11.48 -4.56 -11.12
N ALA A 24 10.37 -4.48 -10.39
CA ALA A 24 9.03 -4.67 -10.95
C ALA A 24 8.66 -3.56 -11.95
N VAL A 25 9.07 -2.32 -11.73
CA VAL A 25 8.77 -1.18 -12.63
C VAL A 25 9.73 -1.12 -13.83
N LEU A 26 10.92 -1.73 -13.71
CA LEU A 26 11.99 -1.66 -14.71
C LEU A 26 11.57 -2.01 -16.14
N PRO A 27 10.77 -3.06 -16.42
CA PRO A 27 10.34 -3.38 -17.78
C PRO A 27 9.59 -2.22 -18.44
N ARG A 28 8.75 -1.51 -17.69
CA ARG A 28 8.01 -0.35 -18.19
C ARG A 28 8.93 0.84 -18.48
N ILE A 29 9.99 1.02 -17.70
CA ILE A 29 10.99 2.08 -17.95
C ILE A 29 11.75 1.78 -19.24
N LEU A 30 12.13 0.52 -19.45
CA LEU A 30 12.90 0.09 -20.62
C LEU A 30 12.05 0.04 -21.90
N ASN A 31 10.76 -0.26 -21.77
CA ASN A 31 9.84 -0.31 -22.89
C ASN A 31 8.59 0.55 -22.62
N PRO A 32 8.56 1.80 -23.15
CA PRO A 32 7.43 2.70 -22.96
C PRO A 32 6.11 2.24 -23.57
N ALA A 33 6.13 1.25 -24.48
CA ALA A 33 4.92 0.69 -25.09
C ALA A 33 4.14 -0.23 -24.12
N LEU A 34 4.74 -0.63 -23.00
CA LEU A 34 4.05 -1.41 -21.98
C LEU A 34 3.02 -0.55 -21.22
N PRO A 35 1.90 -1.14 -20.76
CA PRO A 35 0.92 -0.43 -19.95
C PRO A 35 1.54 -0.01 -18.62
N LEU A 36 1.25 1.21 -18.14
CA LEU A 36 1.84 1.73 -16.92
C LEU A 36 1.27 1.06 -15.65
N GLU A 37 -0.06 0.98 -15.59
CA GLU A 37 -0.81 0.55 -14.40
C GLU A 37 -0.35 -0.80 -13.82
N PRO A 38 -0.20 -1.89 -14.61
CA PRO A 38 0.15 -3.19 -14.03
C PRO A 38 1.52 -3.18 -13.35
N PHE A 39 2.53 -2.53 -13.95
CA PHE A 39 3.88 -2.49 -13.39
C PHE A 39 3.97 -1.57 -12.17
N GLN A 40 3.17 -0.49 -12.12
CA GLN A 40 3.07 0.33 -10.92
C GLN A 40 2.41 -0.42 -9.76
N ILE A 41 1.28 -1.10 -10.02
CA ILE A 41 0.57 -1.88 -9.00
C ILE A 41 1.48 -3.01 -8.46
N ILE A 42 2.14 -3.75 -9.35
CA ILE A 42 3.07 -4.81 -8.95
C ILE A 42 4.23 -4.22 -8.16
N GLY A 43 4.84 -3.11 -8.60
CA GLY A 43 5.92 -2.46 -7.86
C GLY A 43 5.50 -1.99 -6.47
N ALA A 44 4.33 -1.38 -6.35
CA ALA A 44 3.80 -0.88 -5.07
C ALA A 44 3.49 -2.00 -4.08
N LEU A 45 2.98 -3.15 -4.55
CA LEU A 45 2.53 -4.24 -3.69
C LEU A 45 3.59 -5.32 -3.47
N ALA A 46 4.23 -5.79 -4.53
CA ALA A 46 5.14 -6.92 -4.47
C ALA A 46 6.43 -6.57 -3.71
N GLY A 47 6.98 -5.38 -3.90
CA GLY A 47 8.25 -4.99 -3.29
C GLY A 47 8.23 -5.05 -1.75
N PRO A 48 7.34 -4.30 -1.09
CA PRO A 48 7.20 -4.35 0.36
C PRO A 48 6.76 -5.73 0.87
N THR A 49 5.85 -6.41 0.17
CA THR A 49 5.34 -7.72 0.60
C THR A 49 6.43 -8.79 0.59
N ILE A 50 7.20 -8.89 -0.51
CA ILE A 50 8.31 -9.85 -0.62
C ILE A 50 9.39 -9.52 0.42
N SER A 51 9.71 -8.25 0.61
CA SER A 51 10.66 -7.81 1.64
C SER A 51 10.23 -8.20 3.05
N ALA A 52 8.96 -7.96 3.41
CA ALA A 52 8.41 -8.34 4.71
C ALA A 52 8.51 -9.86 4.93
N VAL A 53 8.12 -10.65 3.92
CA VAL A 53 8.20 -12.12 3.98
C VAL A 53 9.64 -12.58 4.22
N ILE A 54 10.62 -12.02 3.51
CA ILE A 54 12.04 -12.38 3.67
C ILE A 54 12.53 -12.05 5.08
N VAL A 55 12.30 -10.82 5.54
CA VAL A 55 12.78 -10.36 6.86
C VAL A 55 12.11 -11.17 7.98
N ILE A 56 10.80 -11.39 7.93
CA ILE A 56 10.06 -12.19 8.92
C ILE A 56 10.53 -13.65 8.89
N ALA A 57 10.71 -14.24 7.71
CA ALA A 57 11.19 -15.62 7.59
C ALA A 57 12.60 -15.79 8.20
N VAL A 58 13.48 -14.80 8.04
CA VAL A 58 14.84 -14.82 8.60
C VAL A 58 14.85 -14.64 10.12
N LEU A 59 14.01 -13.75 10.65
CA LEU A 59 14.00 -13.42 12.09
C LEU A 59 13.17 -14.37 12.93
N GLU A 60 11.99 -14.76 12.43
CA GLU A 60 10.93 -15.44 13.18
C GLU A 60 10.55 -16.82 12.60
N GLY A 61 11.07 -17.15 11.41
CA GLY A 61 10.82 -18.43 10.74
C GLY A 61 9.34 -18.65 10.38
N ARG A 62 8.95 -19.92 10.29
CA ARG A 62 7.59 -20.32 9.87
C ARG A 62 6.48 -19.83 10.80
N LYS A 63 6.76 -19.74 12.11
CA LYS A 63 5.78 -19.26 13.10
C LYS A 63 5.49 -17.77 12.89
N GLY A 64 6.52 -16.96 12.64
CA GLY A 64 6.36 -15.53 12.33
C GLY A 64 5.54 -15.30 11.06
N LEU A 65 5.84 -16.04 9.98
CA LEU A 65 5.03 -15.96 8.75
C LEU A 65 3.57 -16.33 8.97
N GLY A 66 3.30 -17.38 9.75
CA GLY A 66 1.93 -17.74 10.11
C GLY A 66 1.19 -16.64 10.88
N SER A 67 1.88 -15.97 11.81
CA SER A 67 1.34 -14.82 12.53
C SER A 67 1.09 -13.63 11.60
N PHE A 68 2.02 -13.35 10.69
CA PHE A 68 1.92 -12.29 9.69
C PHE A 68 0.68 -12.44 8.82
N PHE A 69 0.49 -13.59 8.19
CA PHE A 69 -0.68 -13.82 7.31
C PHE A 69 -1.99 -13.92 8.09
N LYS A 70 -1.97 -14.39 9.34
CA LYS A 70 -3.16 -14.37 10.21
C LYS A 70 -3.70 -12.95 10.43
N ARG A 71 -2.83 -11.93 10.49
CA ARG A 71 -3.26 -10.53 10.64
C ARG A 71 -4.09 -10.03 9.46
N TYR A 72 -3.81 -10.48 8.23
CA TYR A 72 -4.62 -10.13 7.06
C TYR A 72 -6.06 -10.66 7.14
N ILE A 73 -6.29 -11.71 7.93
CA ILE A 73 -7.60 -12.36 8.09
C ILE A 73 -8.26 -11.92 9.41
N GLN A 74 -7.69 -10.91 10.10
CA GLN A 74 -8.33 -10.32 11.28
C GLN A 74 -9.36 -9.26 10.86
N TRP A 75 -10.58 -9.72 10.59
CA TRP A 75 -11.71 -8.89 10.15
C TRP A 75 -12.49 -8.19 11.29
N ARG A 76 -11.95 -8.16 12.52
CA ARG A 76 -12.65 -7.66 13.71
C ARG A 76 -12.61 -6.13 13.83
N ALA A 77 -13.03 -5.42 12.78
CA ALA A 77 -13.27 -3.99 12.83
C ALA A 77 -14.77 -3.74 13.07
N GLY A 78 -15.10 -2.93 14.09
CA GLY A 78 -16.49 -2.50 14.32
C GLY A 78 -17.02 -1.70 13.12
N ILE A 79 -18.34 -1.70 12.91
CA ILE A 79 -18.98 -1.00 11.78
C ILE A 79 -18.56 0.47 11.66
N PHE A 80 -18.28 1.12 12.79
CA PHE A 80 -17.77 2.50 12.82
C PHE A 80 -16.47 2.67 12.02
N TRP A 81 -15.53 1.71 12.09
CA TRP A 81 -14.27 1.78 11.34
C TRP A 81 -14.48 1.61 9.84
N TRP A 82 -15.46 0.79 9.45
CA TRP A 82 -15.86 0.66 8.04
C TRP A 82 -16.43 1.97 7.51
N LEU A 83 -17.37 2.57 8.24
CA LEU A 83 -17.94 3.87 7.89
C LEU A 83 -16.86 4.95 7.87
N PHE A 84 -15.98 4.98 8.86
CA PHE A 84 -14.88 5.94 8.93
C PHE A 84 -13.94 5.83 7.72
N VAL A 85 -13.57 4.64 7.28
CA VAL A 85 -12.71 4.47 6.10
C VAL A 85 -13.46 4.83 4.81
N LEU A 86 -14.69 4.36 4.64
CA LEU A 86 -15.50 4.63 3.45
C LEU A 86 -15.80 6.13 3.30
N PHE A 87 -16.34 6.76 4.34
CA PHE A 87 -16.70 8.17 4.30
C PHE A 87 -15.50 9.08 4.51
N GLY A 88 -14.52 8.68 5.33
CA GLY A 88 -13.32 9.49 5.58
C GLY A 88 -12.50 9.72 4.32
N VAL A 89 -12.34 8.71 3.45
CA VAL A 89 -11.66 8.90 2.16
C VAL A 89 -12.45 9.88 1.28
N LEU A 90 -13.76 9.69 1.12
CA LEU A 90 -14.59 10.58 0.31
C LEU A 90 -14.56 12.03 0.84
N ILE A 91 -14.79 12.22 2.14
CA ILE A 91 -14.79 13.53 2.78
C ILE A 91 -13.42 14.19 2.67
N SER A 92 -12.33 13.47 2.94
CA SER A 92 -10.98 14.04 2.86
C SER A 92 -10.62 14.49 1.44
N LEU A 93 -10.94 13.69 0.43
CA LEU A 93 -10.71 14.05 -0.97
C LEU A 93 -11.53 15.29 -1.37
N THR A 94 -12.81 15.34 -1.00
CA THR A 94 -13.67 16.49 -1.32
C THR A 94 -13.24 17.76 -0.59
N LEU A 95 -12.81 17.66 0.67
CA LEU A 95 -12.29 18.80 1.44
C LEU A 95 -10.99 19.32 0.82
N VAL A 96 -10.06 18.44 0.47
CA VAL A 96 -8.82 18.81 -0.21
C VAL A 96 -9.14 19.48 -1.55
N ALA A 97 -10.02 18.89 -2.35
CA ALA A 97 -10.43 19.49 -3.62
C ALA A 97 -11.07 20.88 -3.41
N ALA A 98 -11.94 21.05 -2.41
CA ALA A 98 -12.56 22.32 -2.09
C ALA A 98 -11.55 23.39 -1.65
N LEU A 99 -10.47 23.00 -0.95
CA LEU A 99 -9.39 23.92 -0.59
C LEU A 99 -8.64 24.46 -1.82
N PHE A 100 -8.45 23.64 -2.86
CA PHE A 100 -7.70 24.03 -4.05
C PHE A 100 -8.56 24.64 -5.17
N LEU A 101 -9.78 24.14 -5.35
CA LEU A 101 -10.66 24.45 -6.47
C LEU A 101 -11.88 25.30 -6.06
N GLY A 102 -12.08 25.52 -4.76
CA GLY A 102 -13.20 26.26 -4.20
C GLY A 102 -14.43 25.39 -3.88
N LEU A 103 -15.41 25.99 -3.22
CA LEU A 103 -16.60 25.28 -2.71
C LEU A 103 -17.53 24.75 -3.81
N GLY A 104 -17.35 25.14 -5.08
CA GLY A 104 -18.13 24.63 -6.22
C GLY A 104 -17.99 23.12 -6.43
N VAL A 105 -16.87 22.52 -5.99
CA VAL A 105 -16.68 21.07 -6.02
C VAL A 105 -17.68 20.34 -5.12
N LEU A 106 -18.11 20.96 -4.01
CA LEU A 106 -19.11 20.36 -3.13
C LEU A 106 -20.48 20.27 -3.83
N THR A 107 -20.85 21.31 -4.57
CA THR A 107 -22.12 21.32 -5.34
C THR A 107 -22.11 20.29 -6.47
N GLU A 108 -20.98 20.16 -7.18
CA GLU A 108 -20.84 19.12 -8.22
C GLU A 108 -20.86 17.70 -7.63
N PHE A 109 -20.16 17.49 -6.51
CA PHE A 109 -20.15 16.22 -5.80
C PHE A 109 -21.56 15.79 -5.35
N ILE A 110 -22.34 16.71 -4.77
CA ILE A 110 -23.72 16.44 -4.34
C ILE A 110 -24.58 16.07 -5.56
N SER A 111 -24.47 16.83 -6.66
CA SER A 111 -25.25 16.60 -7.88
C SER A 111 -24.96 15.24 -8.54
N ASN A 112 -23.71 14.77 -8.52
CA ASN A 112 -23.30 13.48 -9.10
C ASN A 112 -23.69 12.26 -8.24
N ILE A 113 -23.95 12.46 -6.95
CA ILE A 113 -24.37 11.38 -6.04
C ILE A 113 -25.90 11.19 -6.06
N GLY A 114 -26.63 12.03 -6.80
CA GLY A 114 -28.08 11.91 -7.00
C GLY A 114 -28.92 12.34 -5.80
N LEU A 115 -28.37 13.22 -4.94
CA LEU A 115 -29.08 13.93 -3.87
C LEU A 115 -29.56 15.31 -4.35
#